data_AF-R5M140-F1
#
_entry.id   AF-R5M140-F1
#
_cell.length_a   1.000
_cell.length_b   1.000
_cell.length_c   1.000
_cell.angle_alpha   90.00
_cell.angle_beta   90.00
_cell.angle_gamma   90.00
#
_symmetry.space_group_name_H-M   'P 1'
#
loop_
_entity.id
_entity.type
_entity.pdbx_description
1 polymer ?
#
loop_
_entity_poly.entity_id
_entity_poly.type
_entity_poly.pdbx_seq_one_letter_code
_entity_poly.pdbx_strand_id
1 'polypeptide(L)'
;MKLKRYIFILMVLFIAFLFPSKVNALELTLSYSASNGCGFTMLLSYDNTGSIDGFLFLDGGTNIKYGLDNKLIYKKYYDSNLGEIVVENIYSNVDSEYNIAGSSDLLITGYDKDGNQLFIKQYGGNGEDEYISYFKSYNDFGINDGNVVVFRTDSSDLDVIPGYVMVKFDLNGGVVWKKNINDYYNKNLYYVVDNKVDSIFYIKNSSLEKKELLVKVGKKIQILIFILLTIVMIKMVILMELYLLEQIMILV
;
A
#
# COMPACT_ATOMS: atom_id res chain seq x y z
N MET A 1 -6.86 -43.12 -38.30
CA MET A 1 -6.21 -41.79 -38.48
C MET A 1 -6.24 -40.88 -37.25
N LYS A 2 -7.26 -40.92 -36.38
CA LYS A 2 -7.37 -40.02 -35.21
C LYS A 2 -6.33 -40.28 -34.10
N LEU A 3 -6.00 -41.54 -33.81
CA LEU A 3 -5.07 -41.91 -32.73
C LEU A 3 -3.65 -41.35 -32.91
N LYS A 4 -3.14 -41.34 -34.14
CA LYS A 4 -1.82 -40.76 -34.47
C LYS A 4 -1.76 -39.25 -34.20
N ARG A 5 -2.89 -38.54 -34.31
CA ARG A 5 -2.99 -37.11 -34.04
C ARG A 5 -2.93 -36.80 -32.55
N TYR A 6 -3.54 -37.63 -31.70
CA TYR A 6 -3.47 -37.50 -30.24
C TYR A 6 -2.08 -37.82 -29.68
N ILE A 7 -1.43 -38.87 -30.20
CA ILE A 7 -0.04 -39.20 -29.82
C ILE A 7 0.91 -38.06 -30.20
N PHE A 8 0.72 -37.45 -31.37
CA PHE A 8 1.53 -36.32 -31.81
C PHE A 8 1.33 -35.08 -30.93
N ILE A 9 0.08 -34.78 -30.55
CA ILE A 9 -0.23 -33.69 -29.62
C ILE A 9 0.40 -33.93 -28.23
N LEU A 10 0.38 -35.18 -27.75
CA LEU A 10 0.97 -35.56 -26.47
C LEU A 10 2.51 -35.41 -26.48
N MET A 11 3.17 -35.80 -27.58
CA MET A 11 4.62 -35.58 -27.75
C MET A 11 4.99 -34.10 -27.77
N VAL A 12 4.22 -33.26 -28.45
CA VAL A 12 4.48 -31.81 -28.50
C VAL A 12 4.31 -31.18 -27.11
N LEU A 13 3.30 -31.60 -26.34
CA LEU A 13 3.12 -31.16 -24.96
C LEU A 13 4.25 -31.64 -24.04
N PHE A 14 4.73 -32.87 -24.21
CA PHE A 14 5.85 -33.41 -23.43
C PHE A 14 7.17 -32.69 -23.74
N ILE A 15 7.40 -32.33 -25.00
CA ILE A 15 8.56 -31.53 -25.43
C ILE A 15 8.48 -30.11 -24.83
N ALA A 16 7.30 -29.49 -24.76
CA ALA A 16 7.11 -28.19 -24.13
C ALA A 16 7.42 -28.21 -22.61
N PHE A 17 7.27 -29.36 -21.94
CA PHE A 17 7.64 -29.55 -20.53
C PHE A 17 9.14 -29.83 -20.31
N LEU A 18 9.86 -30.27 -21.34
CA LEU A 18 11.31 -30.54 -21.27
C LEU A 18 12.17 -29.30 -21.54
N PHE A 19 11.58 -28.22 -22.04
CA PHE A 19 12.27 -26.94 -22.11
C PHE A 19 12.20 -26.27 -20.73
N PRO A 20 13.32 -26.10 -20.00
CA PRO A 20 13.32 -25.22 -18.86
C PRO A 20 12.98 -23.82 -19.36
N SER A 21 11.76 -23.36 -19.10
CA SER A 21 11.44 -21.95 -19.19
C SER A 21 12.37 -21.27 -18.19
N LYS A 22 13.47 -20.72 -18.68
CA LYS A 22 14.38 -19.92 -17.87
C LYS A 22 13.54 -18.77 -17.33
N VAL A 23 13.08 -18.91 -16.10
CA VAL A 23 12.63 -17.79 -15.31
C VAL A 23 13.92 -17.06 -15.00
N ASN A 24 14.19 -15.98 -15.72
CA ASN A 24 15.22 -15.04 -15.32
C ASN A 24 14.72 -14.49 -13.98
N ALA A 25 15.24 -15.04 -12.88
CA ALA A 25 15.18 -14.34 -11.61
C ALA A 25 15.88 -13.02 -11.85
N LEU A 26 15.12 -11.93 -11.87
CA LEU A 26 15.65 -10.58 -11.88
C LEU A 26 16.65 -10.53 -10.73
N GLU A 27 17.95 -10.35 -11.01
CA GLU A 27 18.95 -10.13 -9.97
C GLU A 27 18.57 -8.84 -9.24
N LEU A 28 17.85 -8.99 -8.13
CA LEU A 28 17.62 -7.93 -7.17
C LEU A 28 18.93 -7.76 -6.39
N THR A 29 19.88 -7.04 -6.96
CA THR A 29 20.99 -6.49 -6.19
C THR A 29 20.43 -5.39 -5.29
N LEU A 30 19.98 -5.78 -4.11
CA LEU A 30 19.63 -4.86 -3.02
C LEU A 30 20.93 -4.29 -2.44
N SER A 31 21.44 -3.22 -3.04
CA SER A 31 22.51 -2.41 -2.43
C SER A 31 21.87 -1.34 -1.57
N TYR A 32 21.54 -1.66 -0.31
CA TYR A 32 21.22 -0.65 0.69
C TYR A 32 22.28 -0.68 1.79
N SER A 33 23.10 0.38 1.86
CA SER A 33 23.99 0.63 2.99
C SER A 33 23.35 1.68 3.89
N ALA A 34 22.80 1.25 5.03
CA ALA A 34 22.38 2.18 6.07
C ALA A 34 23.62 2.86 6.66
N SER A 35 23.82 4.14 6.39
CA SER A 35 24.69 4.95 7.23
C SER A 35 23.94 5.25 8.52
N ASN A 36 24.47 4.76 9.64
CA ASN A 36 24.00 5.03 11.00
C ASN A 36 23.57 6.50 11.17
N GLY A 37 22.36 6.77 11.69
CA GLY A 37 22.10 8.08 12.28
C GLY A 37 20.66 8.50 12.56
N CYS A 38 19.71 8.35 11.63
CA CYS A 38 18.37 8.92 11.78
C CYS A 38 17.28 7.93 11.33
N GLY A 39 16.15 7.94 12.05
CA GLY A 39 15.01 7.06 11.76
C GLY A 39 14.32 7.50 10.48
N PHE A 40 14.50 6.74 9.40
CA PHE A 40 13.76 6.93 8.17
C PHE A 40 12.33 6.42 8.35
N THR A 41 11.33 7.26 8.04
CA THR A 41 9.92 6.83 8.00
C THR A 41 9.53 6.54 6.55
N MET A 42 8.99 5.34 6.29
CA MET A 42 8.47 4.96 4.97
C MET A 42 6.95 4.92 5.00
N LEU A 43 6.31 5.67 4.09
CA LEU A 43 4.87 5.76 3.96
C LEU A 43 4.45 5.51 2.51
N LEU A 44 3.21 5.09 2.31
CA LEU A 44 2.60 5.16 0.97
C LEU A 44 2.40 6.63 0.59
N SER A 45 2.66 6.94 -0.68
CA SER A 45 2.32 8.23 -1.27
C SER A 45 0.92 8.16 -1.89
N TYR A 46 0.22 9.28 -1.87
CA TYR A 46 -1.12 9.41 -2.41
C TYR A 46 -1.22 10.66 -3.28
N ASP A 47 -1.83 10.53 -4.45
CA ASP A 47 -2.15 11.68 -5.30
C ASP A 47 -3.31 12.51 -4.70
N ASN A 48 -3.69 13.60 -5.38
CA ASN A 48 -4.78 14.46 -4.93
C ASN A 48 -6.18 13.83 -5.07
N THR A 49 -6.31 12.71 -5.78
CA THR A 49 -7.53 11.90 -5.80
C THR A 49 -7.58 10.93 -4.62
N GLY A 50 -6.49 10.82 -3.86
CA GLY A 50 -6.32 9.87 -2.76
C GLY A 50 -5.97 8.46 -3.22
N SER A 51 -5.47 8.30 -4.45
CA SER A 51 -4.96 7.02 -4.96
C SER A 51 -3.48 6.87 -4.64
N ILE A 52 -3.06 5.67 -4.24
CA ILE A 52 -1.65 5.32 -4.07
C ILE A 52 -0.93 5.50 -5.40
N ASP A 53 0.07 6.38 -5.40
CA ASP A 53 0.86 6.73 -6.58
C ASP A 53 2.36 6.50 -6.37
N GLY A 54 2.77 6.06 -5.18
CA GLY A 54 4.17 5.79 -4.89
C GLY A 54 4.48 5.53 -3.43
N PHE A 55 5.73 5.81 -3.07
CA PHE A 55 6.30 5.61 -1.74
C PHE A 55 7.03 6.88 -1.31
N LEU A 56 6.79 7.31 -0.07
CA LEU A 56 7.46 8.41 0.58
C LEU A 56 8.50 7.89 1.56
N PHE A 57 9.69 8.48 1.50
CA PHE A 57 10.75 8.29 2.48
C PHE A 57 11.04 9.64 3.13
N LEU A 58 10.80 9.70 4.43
CA LEU A 58 10.95 10.91 5.25
C LEU A 58 12.16 10.74 6.17
N ASP A 59 13.06 11.73 6.14
CA ASP A 59 14.28 11.75 6.95
C ASP A 59 14.56 13.15 7.47
N GLY A 60 14.13 13.45 8.70
CA GLY A 60 14.56 14.62 9.47
C GLY A 60 14.49 15.97 8.74
N GLY A 61 13.58 16.14 7.76
CA GLY A 61 13.50 17.33 6.88
C GLY A 61 13.69 17.05 5.39
N THR A 62 13.94 15.80 4.99
CA THR A 62 13.95 15.37 3.59
C THR A 62 12.69 14.58 3.26
N ASN A 63 12.01 14.95 2.18
CA ASN A 63 10.88 14.21 1.60
C ASN A 63 11.30 13.66 0.23
N ILE A 64 11.36 12.33 0.10
CA ILE A 64 11.73 11.64 -1.13
C ILE A 64 10.55 10.82 -1.61
N LYS A 65 10.15 11.01 -2.87
CA LYS A 65 9.08 10.20 -3.50
C LYS A 65 9.63 9.33 -4.61
N TYR A 66 9.29 8.05 -4.55
CA TYR A 66 9.42 7.10 -5.65
C TYR A 66 8.04 6.76 -6.20
N GLY A 67 7.90 6.62 -7.51
CA GLY A 67 6.69 6.11 -8.13
C GLY A 67 6.50 4.62 -7.86
N LEU A 68 5.33 4.09 -8.21
CA LEU A 68 5.05 2.65 -8.12
C LEU A 68 5.98 1.78 -8.99
N ASP A 69 6.60 2.36 -10.02
CA ASP A 69 7.62 1.72 -10.87
C ASP A 69 9.04 1.82 -10.28
N ASN A 70 9.17 2.25 -9.02
CA ASN A 70 10.42 2.48 -8.30
C ASN A 70 11.35 3.51 -8.96
N LYS A 71 10.82 4.41 -9.79
CA LYS A 71 11.58 5.57 -10.28
C LYS A 71 11.48 6.73 -9.30
N LEU A 72 12.60 7.42 -9.09
CA LEU A 72 12.62 8.66 -8.32
C LEU A 72 11.76 9.71 -9.00
N ILE A 73 10.78 10.26 -8.29
CA ILE A 73 9.93 11.37 -8.74
C ILE A 73 10.53 12.69 -8.27
N TYR A 74 10.77 12.82 -6.96
CA TYR A 74 11.42 14.00 -6.41
C TYR A 74 12.22 13.69 -5.15
N LYS A 75 13.16 14.58 -4.84
CA LYS A 75 13.82 14.70 -3.54
C LYS A 75 13.75 16.17 -3.10
N LYS A 76 13.08 16.43 -1.98
CA LYS A 76 12.86 17.76 -1.43
C LYS A 76 13.48 17.84 -0.06
N TYR A 77 14.18 18.93 0.18
CA TYR A 77 14.76 19.27 1.48
C TYR A 77 13.91 20.35 2.12
N TYR A 78 14.12 20.57 3.42
CA TYR A 78 13.57 21.71 4.11
C TYR A 78 13.85 23.01 3.34
N ASP A 79 12.80 23.79 3.12
CA ASP A 79 12.86 25.06 2.39
C ASP A 79 12.14 26.12 3.23
N SER A 80 12.94 27.00 3.84
CA SER A 80 12.46 28.10 4.68
C SER A 80 11.72 29.18 3.88
N ASN A 81 11.70 29.13 2.55
CA ASN A 81 10.94 30.07 1.73
C ASN A 81 9.48 29.62 1.51
N LEU A 82 9.11 28.45 2.02
CA LEU A 82 7.74 27.98 2.02
C LEU A 82 7.05 28.36 3.33
N GLY A 83 5.73 28.53 3.28
CA GLY A 83 4.92 28.65 4.50
C GLY A 83 5.00 27.40 5.35
N GLU A 84 4.79 27.53 6.66
CA GLU A 84 4.82 26.44 7.64
C GLU A 84 3.45 26.18 8.24
N ILE A 85 3.27 24.99 8.80
CA ILE A 85 2.15 24.73 9.72
C ILE A 85 2.70 24.41 11.11
N VAL A 86 1.95 24.86 12.12
CA VAL A 86 2.10 24.44 13.51
C VAL A 86 0.89 23.60 13.85
N VAL A 87 1.13 22.43 14.44
CA VAL A 87 0.07 21.52 14.88
C VAL A 87 0.23 21.31 16.38
N GLU A 88 -0.80 21.63 17.12
CA GLU A 88 -0.84 21.53 18.58
C GLU A 88 -2.03 20.68 19.00
N ASN A 89 -1.88 19.95 20.10
CA ASN A 89 -3.00 19.33 20.79
C ASN A 89 -3.69 20.37 21.69
N ILE A 90 -5.01 20.45 21.58
CA ILE A 90 -5.86 21.25 22.47
C ILE A 90 -6.78 20.31 23.24
N TYR A 91 -7.02 20.60 24.52
CA TYR A 91 -7.69 19.71 25.47
C TYR A 91 -8.92 20.35 26.09
N SER A 92 -10.03 19.61 26.20
CA SER A 92 -11.32 20.14 26.64
C SER A 92 -11.32 20.67 28.09
N ASN A 93 -10.37 20.22 28.91
CA ASN A 93 -10.18 20.67 30.29
C ASN A 93 -9.17 21.82 30.47
N VAL A 94 -8.48 22.24 29.41
CA VAL A 94 -7.46 23.30 29.44
C VAL A 94 -7.87 24.47 28.55
N ASP A 95 -8.26 24.19 27.31
CA ASP A 95 -8.40 25.18 26.24
C ASP A 95 -9.88 25.52 25.98
N SER A 96 -10.51 26.12 26.99
CA SER A 96 -11.96 26.39 27.05
C SER A 96 -12.51 27.33 25.96
N GLU A 97 -11.65 28.03 25.24
CA GLU A 97 -12.00 28.91 24.12
C GLU A 97 -12.29 28.16 22.81
N TYR A 98 -11.90 26.88 22.72
CA TYR A 98 -12.13 26.03 21.56
C TYR A 98 -13.33 25.11 21.75
N ASN A 99 -13.95 24.71 20.64
CA ASN A 99 -15.09 23.80 20.65
C ASN A 99 -14.60 22.38 20.40
N ILE A 100 -13.98 21.81 21.42
CA ILE A 100 -13.36 20.48 21.38
C ILE A 100 -14.46 19.42 21.49
N ALA A 101 -14.55 18.54 20.49
CA ALA A 101 -15.65 17.57 20.38
C ALA A 101 -15.50 16.38 21.35
N GLY A 102 -14.27 16.03 21.71
CA GLY A 102 -13.93 14.94 22.62
C GLY A 102 -13.06 15.38 23.80
N SER A 103 -12.01 14.61 24.10
CA SER A 103 -11.02 14.97 25.13
C SER A 103 -9.92 15.87 24.59
N SER A 104 -9.54 15.70 23.32
CA SER A 104 -8.57 16.55 22.65
C SER A 104 -8.81 16.60 21.15
N ASP A 105 -8.55 17.76 20.57
CA ASP A 105 -8.55 17.99 19.12
C ASP A 105 -7.16 18.48 18.69
N LEU A 106 -6.93 18.57 17.38
CA LEU A 106 -5.76 19.23 16.80
C LEU A 106 -6.08 20.68 16.42
N LEU A 107 -5.25 21.62 16.84
CA LEU A 107 -5.22 22.98 16.33
C LEU A 107 -4.11 23.09 15.27
N ILE A 108 -4.50 23.40 14.03
CA ILE A 108 -3.58 23.53 12.89
C ILE A 108 -3.56 24.99 12.46
N THR A 109 -2.41 25.62 12.63
CA THR A 109 -2.19 27.01 12.25
C THR A 109 -1.21 27.08 11.09
N GLY A 110 -1.63 27.66 9.97
CA GLY A 110 -0.79 27.87 8.80
C GLY A 110 -0.21 29.27 8.76
N TYR A 111 1.05 29.38 8.35
CA TYR A 111 1.79 30.62 8.20
C TYR A 111 2.37 30.73 6.79
N ASP A 112 2.51 31.94 6.28
CA ASP A 112 3.33 32.20 5.10
C ASP A 112 4.83 32.18 5.46
N LYS A 113 5.69 32.35 4.45
CA LYS A 113 7.15 32.38 4.61
C LYS A 113 7.67 33.52 5.50
N ASP A 114 6.88 34.57 5.67
CA ASP A 114 7.24 35.75 6.47
C ASP A 114 6.70 35.61 7.92
N GLY A 115 6.01 34.50 8.23
CA GLY A 115 5.41 34.23 9.53
C GLY A 115 4.03 34.85 9.73
N ASN A 116 3.40 35.39 8.68
CA ASN A 116 2.03 35.88 8.80
C ASN A 116 1.06 34.70 8.82
N GLN A 117 0.10 34.74 9.74
CA GLN A 117 -0.91 33.70 9.85
C GLN A 117 -1.85 33.72 8.63
N LEU A 118 -1.97 32.58 7.97
CA LEU A 118 -2.87 32.35 6.83
C LEU A 118 -4.21 31.77 7.28
N PHE A 119 -4.19 30.78 8.18
CA PHE A 119 -5.40 30.12 8.66
C PHE A 119 -5.21 29.51 10.05
N ILE A 120 -6.33 29.26 10.74
CA ILE A 120 -6.43 28.39 11.92
C ILE A 120 -7.57 27.41 11.66
N LYS A 121 -7.33 26.12 11.92
CA LYS A 121 -8.32 25.05 11.80
C LYS A 121 -8.27 24.12 13.00
N GLN A 122 -9.43 23.79 13.55
CA GLN A 122 -9.59 22.68 14.49
C GLN A 122 -9.89 21.41 13.69
N TYR A 123 -9.27 20.31 14.06
CA TYR A 123 -9.52 18.99 13.49
C TYR A 123 -9.51 17.95 14.60
N GLY A 124 -10.65 17.32 14.85
CA GLY A 124 -10.82 16.29 15.87
C GLY A 124 -12.26 15.79 15.88
N GLY A 125 -12.51 14.76 16.68
CA GLY A 125 -13.79 14.07 16.77
C GLY A 125 -14.21 13.81 18.19
N ASN A 126 -15.09 12.83 18.39
CA ASN A 126 -15.69 12.55 19.70
C ASN A 126 -14.76 11.85 20.72
N GLY A 127 -13.47 11.73 20.44
CA GLY A 127 -12.48 11.00 21.22
C GLY A 127 -11.24 11.82 21.58
N GLU A 128 -10.11 11.13 21.73
CA GLU A 128 -8.77 11.70 21.90
C GLU A 128 -8.03 11.71 20.56
N ASP A 129 -7.74 12.90 20.05
CA ASP A 129 -6.88 13.12 18.89
C ASP A 129 -5.50 13.60 19.34
N GLU A 130 -4.44 12.85 19.02
CA GLU A 130 -3.05 13.03 19.46
C GLU A 130 -2.13 13.30 18.26
N TYR A 131 -1.50 14.47 18.21
CA TYR A 131 -0.57 14.83 17.13
C TYR A 131 0.68 13.96 17.17
N ILE A 132 1.16 13.51 16.01
CA ILE A 132 2.41 12.74 15.92
C ILE A 132 3.46 13.44 15.07
N SER A 133 3.11 13.82 13.84
CA SER A 133 4.05 14.49 12.93
C SER A 133 3.34 15.21 11.81
N TYR A 134 4.04 16.10 11.12
CA TYR A 134 3.61 16.61 9.82
C TYR A 134 4.78 16.66 8.84
N PHE A 135 4.47 16.74 7.55
CA PHE A 135 5.44 17.00 6.50
C PHE A 135 4.77 17.72 5.33
N LYS A 136 5.56 18.48 4.57
CA LYS A 136 5.06 19.14 3.36
C LYS A 136 4.70 18.11 2.28
N SER A 137 3.58 18.34 1.59
CA SER A 137 3.16 17.58 0.42
C SER A 137 3.69 18.24 -0.86
N TYR A 138 4.01 17.42 -1.86
CA TYR A 138 4.45 17.90 -3.16
C TYR A 138 3.75 17.09 -4.26
N ASN A 139 3.39 17.76 -5.35
CA ASN A 139 2.93 17.08 -6.55
C ASN A 139 4.09 16.37 -7.28
N ASP A 140 3.80 15.66 -8.37
CA ASP A 140 4.80 14.90 -9.13
C ASP A 140 5.86 15.78 -9.81
N PHE A 141 5.63 17.08 -9.94
CA PHE A 141 6.62 18.05 -10.39
C PHE A 141 7.51 18.57 -9.24
N GLY A 142 7.29 18.08 -8.01
CA GLY A 142 7.98 18.51 -6.81
C GLY A 142 7.60 19.92 -6.36
N ILE A 143 6.43 20.43 -6.73
CA ILE A 143 5.92 21.72 -6.28
C ILE A 143 5.10 21.48 -5.01
N ASN A 144 5.34 22.29 -3.97
CA ASN A 144 4.59 22.18 -2.72
C ASN A 144 3.12 22.47 -2.99
N ASP A 145 2.26 21.51 -2.68
CA ASP A 145 0.82 21.56 -2.98
C ASP A 145 -0.05 21.36 -1.74
N GLY A 146 0.57 21.36 -0.55
CA GLY A 146 -0.13 21.19 0.71
C GLY A 146 0.76 20.69 1.84
N ASN A 147 0.12 20.21 2.88
CA ASN A 147 0.74 19.63 4.06
C ASN A 147 0.04 18.32 4.41
N VAL A 148 0.77 17.39 5.00
CA VAL A 148 0.22 16.14 5.51
C VAL A 148 0.46 16.09 7.00
N VAL A 149 -0.61 15.89 7.77
CA VAL A 149 -0.55 15.71 9.23
C VAL A 149 -0.84 14.24 9.54
N VAL A 150 -0.05 13.68 10.43
CA VAL A 150 -0.21 12.34 10.98
C VAL A 150 -0.53 12.45 12.47
N PHE A 151 -1.59 11.79 12.88
CA PHE A 151 -2.06 11.78 14.26
C PHE A 151 -2.65 10.41 14.61
N ARG A 152 -2.82 10.16 15.89
CA ARG A 152 -3.58 9.02 16.41
C ARG A 152 -4.93 9.52 16.90
N THR A 153 -5.97 8.73 16.68
CA THR A 153 -7.33 9.05 17.10
C THR A 153 -8.04 7.81 17.63
N ASP A 154 -8.86 7.95 18.67
CA ASP A 154 -9.89 6.96 18.99
C ASP A 154 -11.31 7.40 18.60
N SER A 155 -11.42 8.59 17.99
CA SER A 155 -12.66 9.17 17.48
C SER A 155 -13.30 8.30 16.41
N SER A 156 -14.62 8.12 16.51
CA SER A 156 -15.42 7.22 15.66
C SER A 156 -16.22 7.93 14.58
N ASP A 157 -16.20 9.26 14.57
CA ASP A 157 -17.00 10.17 13.76
C ASP A 157 -16.19 10.95 12.70
N LEU A 158 -14.93 10.58 12.49
CA LEU A 158 -14.02 11.26 11.54
C LEU A 158 -14.05 10.73 10.09
N ASP A 159 -15.00 9.84 9.77
CA ASP A 159 -15.08 9.09 8.50
C ASP A 159 -13.80 8.29 8.19
N VAL A 160 -13.09 7.86 9.22
CA VAL A 160 -11.88 7.04 9.14
C VAL A 160 -11.87 6.05 10.31
N ILE A 161 -11.30 4.87 10.09
CA ILE A 161 -11.15 3.89 11.17
C ILE A 161 -10.22 4.47 12.25
N PRO A 162 -10.58 4.38 13.55
CA PRO A 162 -9.72 4.80 14.64
C PRO A 162 -8.31 4.18 14.62
N GLY A 163 -7.33 4.91 15.12
CA GLY A 163 -5.92 4.55 15.20
C GLY A 163 -5.03 5.61 14.56
N TYR A 164 -3.99 5.22 13.84
CA TYR A 164 -3.14 6.12 13.09
C TYR A 164 -3.83 6.58 11.81
N VAL A 165 -3.86 7.90 11.62
CA VAL A 165 -4.51 8.56 10.48
C VAL A 165 -3.55 9.57 9.87
N MET A 166 -3.60 9.66 8.54
CA MET A 166 -2.93 10.68 7.75
C MET A 166 -3.97 11.54 7.05
N VAL A 167 -3.83 12.86 7.14
CA VAL A 167 -4.71 13.81 6.46
C VAL A 167 -3.88 14.77 5.65
N LYS A 168 -4.22 14.91 4.36
CA LYS A 168 -3.67 15.96 3.51
C LYS A 168 -4.55 17.19 3.57
N PHE A 169 -3.91 18.32 3.82
CA PHE A 169 -4.47 19.65 3.71
C PHE A 169 -3.87 20.35 2.48
N ASP A 170 -4.67 21.13 1.77
CA ASP A 170 -4.17 22.08 0.78
C ASP A 170 -3.46 23.26 1.47
N LEU A 171 -2.88 24.17 0.68
CA LEU A 171 -2.14 25.33 1.17
C LEU A 171 -3.01 26.34 1.94
N ASN A 172 -4.34 26.26 1.83
CA ASN A 172 -5.30 27.12 2.52
C ASN A 172 -5.92 26.42 3.76
N GLY A 173 -5.46 25.21 4.10
CA GLY A 173 -5.97 24.43 5.23
C GLY A 173 -7.27 23.66 4.92
N GLY A 174 -7.65 23.50 3.66
CA GLY A 174 -8.75 22.63 3.24
C GLY A 174 -8.35 21.16 3.22
N VAL A 175 -9.21 20.26 3.70
CA VAL A 175 -8.93 18.80 3.68
C VAL A 175 -9.07 18.26 2.26
N VAL A 176 -8.02 17.61 1.75
CA VAL A 176 -7.99 16.95 0.43
C VAL A 176 -8.36 15.48 0.55
N TRP A 177 -7.71 14.75 1.46
CA TRP A 177 -8.02 13.35 1.73
C TRP A 177 -7.64 12.95 3.16
N LYS A 178 -8.23 11.84 3.62
CA LYS A 178 -7.96 11.19 4.90
C LYS A 178 -7.63 9.71 4.65
N LYS A 179 -6.64 9.15 5.33
CA LYS A 179 -6.23 7.74 5.20
C LYS A 179 -5.98 7.13 6.56
N ASN A 180 -6.65 6.00 6.82
CA ASN A 180 -6.23 5.12 7.92
C ASN A 180 -4.91 4.45 7.54
N ILE A 181 -3.95 4.46 8.46
CA ILE A 181 -2.60 3.95 8.23
C ILE A 181 -2.18 2.92 9.29
N ASN A 182 -3.15 2.34 10.01
CA ASN A 182 -2.94 1.39 11.12
C ASN A 182 -2.04 0.22 10.74
N ASP A 183 -2.25 -0.34 9.55
CA ASP A 183 -1.55 -1.53 9.10
C ASP A 183 -0.07 -1.29 8.81
N TYR A 184 0.34 -0.04 8.62
CA TYR A 184 1.67 0.28 8.07
C TYR A 184 2.46 1.41 8.76
N TYR A 185 1.87 2.25 9.61
CA TYR A 185 2.58 3.44 10.13
C TYR A 185 3.97 3.19 10.75
N ASN A 186 4.13 2.09 11.50
CA ASN A 186 5.32 1.86 12.32
C ASN A 186 6.20 0.69 11.88
N LYS A 187 5.84 0.00 10.80
CA LYS A 187 6.52 -1.21 10.37
C LYS A 187 6.34 -1.30 8.87
N ASN A 188 7.40 -1.71 8.17
CA ASN A 188 7.37 -2.52 6.94
C ASN A 188 7.85 -1.88 5.63
N LEU A 189 8.25 -2.78 4.73
CA LEU A 189 8.41 -2.62 3.30
C LEU A 189 7.09 -3.05 2.63
N TYR A 190 6.64 -2.31 1.61
CA TYR A 190 5.30 -2.50 1.04
C TYR A 190 5.35 -3.11 -0.36
N TYR A 191 4.35 -3.93 -0.68
CA TYR A 191 4.07 -4.39 -2.03
C TYR A 191 2.64 -4.00 -2.40
N VAL A 192 2.52 -3.17 -3.44
CA VAL A 192 1.26 -2.55 -3.88
C VAL A 192 0.92 -3.09 -5.27
N VAL A 193 -0.33 -3.51 -5.45
CA VAL A 193 -0.89 -3.97 -6.71
C VAL A 193 -2.23 -3.29 -6.90
N ASP A 194 -2.46 -2.69 -8.09
CA ASP A 194 -3.73 -2.05 -8.46
C ASP A 194 -4.29 -1.09 -7.38
N ASN A 195 -3.44 -0.18 -6.89
CA ASN A 195 -3.80 0.83 -5.89
C ASN A 195 -4.25 0.20 -4.53
N LYS A 196 -3.79 -1.01 -4.23
CA LYS A 196 -4.03 -1.70 -2.96
C LYS A 196 -2.73 -2.28 -2.44
N VAL A 197 -2.54 -2.18 -1.13
CA VAL A 197 -1.45 -2.89 -0.47
C VAL A 197 -1.80 -4.38 -0.51
N ASP A 198 -1.02 -5.14 -1.27
CA ASP A 198 -1.15 -6.60 -1.38
C ASP A 198 -0.44 -7.28 -0.21
N SER A 199 0.81 -6.87 0.05
CA SER A 199 1.66 -7.49 1.04
C SER A 199 2.51 -6.47 1.79
N ILE A 200 2.80 -6.79 3.05
CA ILE A 200 3.54 -5.96 3.99
C ILE A 200 4.69 -6.81 4.56
N PHE A 201 5.93 -6.34 4.51
CA PHE A 201 7.11 -7.09 4.98
C PHE A 201 7.83 -6.39 6.12
N TYR A 202 8.06 -7.05 7.26
CA TYR A 202 8.80 -6.50 8.41
C TYR A 202 10.00 -7.37 8.74
N ILE A 203 10.95 -6.76 9.47
CA ILE A 203 11.99 -7.49 10.15
C ILE A 203 11.48 -7.88 11.54
N LYS A 204 11.46 -9.18 11.84
CA LYS A 204 11.25 -9.74 13.18
C LYS A 204 12.38 -10.70 13.48
N ASN A 205 13.07 -10.50 14.61
CA ASN A 205 14.21 -11.34 15.01
C ASN A 205 15.23 -11.52 13.86
N SER A 206 15.58 -10.42 13.20
CA SER A 206 16.48 -10.39 12.04
C SER A 206 16.04 -11.19 10.81
N SER A 207 14.79 -11.65 10.77
CA SER A 207 14.18 -12.35 9.63
C SER A 207 13.14 -11.47 8.95
N LEU A 208 13.12 -11.47 7.61
CA LEU A 208 12.07 -10.82 6.83
C LEU A 208 10.80 -11.66 6.87
N GLU A 209 9.75 -11.16 7.51
CA GLU A 209 8.43 -11.79 7.56
C GLU A 209 7.46 -11.07 6.62
N LYS A 210 6.56 -11.83 5.98
CA LYS A 210 5.47 -11.30 5.13
C LYS A 210 4.15 -11.39 5.90
N LYS A 211 3.49 -10.26 6.13
CA LYS A 211 2.08 -10.19 6.51
C LYS A 211 1.24 -10.12 5.24
N GLU A 212 0.54 -11.20 4.91
CA GLU A 212 -0.49 -11.16 3.89
C GLU A 212 -1.69 -10.38 4.45
N LEU A 213 -2.04 -9.28 3.80
CA LEU A 213 -3.33 -8.65 4.07
C LEU A 213 -4.39 -9.59 3.51
N LEU A 214 -5.35 -9.99 4.36
CA LEU A 214 -6.42 -10.88 3.94
C LEU A 214 -7.31 -10.17 2.91
N VAL A 215 -6.91 -10.20 1.63
CA VAL A 215 -7.80 -9.92 0.52
C VAL A 215 -8.79 -11.07 0.51
N LYS A 216 -9.97 -10.81 1.07
CA LYS A 216 -11.10 -11.74 1.15
C LYS A 216 -11.75 -11.93 -0.23
N VAL A 217 -10.96 -12.14 -1.28
CA VAL A 217 -11.44 -12.46 -2.63
C VAL A 217 -10.42 -13.40 -3.29
N GLY A 218 -10.83 -14.63 -3.61
CA GLY A 218 -10.18 -15.41 -4.67
C GLY A 218 -9.67 -16.81 -4.33
N LYS A 219 -9.21 -17.12 -3.10
CA LYS A 219 -8.66 -18.47 -2.79
C LYS A 219 -9.68 -19.58 -3.01
N LYS A 220 -10.99 -19.33 -2.76
CA LYS A 220 -12.07 -20.29 -3.06
C LYS A 220 -12.26 -20.54 -4.56
N ILE A 221 -12.12 -19.52 -5.41
CA ILE A 221 -12.37 -19.65 -6.85
C ILE A 221 -11.22 -20.39 -7.53
N GLN A 222 -9.98 -20.13 -7.14
CA GLN A 222 -8.81 -20.81 -7.69
C GLN A 222 -8.80 -22.31 -7.33
N ILE A 223 -9.18 -22.66 -6.10
CA ILE A 223 -9.35 -24.05 -5.67
C ILE A 223 -10.49 -24.73 -6.44
N LEU A 224 -11.61 -24.03 -6.65
CA LEU A 224 -12.75 -24.56 -7.41
C LEU A 224 -12.39 -24.84 -8.87
N ILE A 225 -11.64 -23.95 -9.52
CA ILE A 225 -11.16 -24.11 -10.90
C ILE A 225 -10.20 -25.31 -10.99
N PHE A 226 -9.29 -25.46 -10.03
CA PHE A 226 -8.34 -26.57 -10.00
C PHE A 226 -9.04 -27.92 -9.82
N ILE A 227 -10.02 -28.00 -8.89
CA ILE A 227 -10.85 -29.20 -8.71
C ILE A 227 -11.62 -29.53 -9.99
N LEU A 228 -12.23 -28.53 -10.64
CA LEU A 228 -12.99 -28.73 -11.88
C LEU A 228 -12.12 -29.27 -13.03
N LEU A 229 -10.92 -28.71 -13.22
CA LEU A 229 -9.95 -29.19 -14.20
C LEU A 229 -9.49 -30.62 -13.93
N THR A 230 -9.31 -30.99 -12.66
CA THR A 230 -8.88 -32.33 -12.27
C THR A 230 -9.96 -33.38 -12.55
N ILE A 231 -11.23 -33.04 -12.26
CA ILE A 231 -12.38 -33.91 -12.56
C ILE A 231 -12.52 -34.14 -14.07
N VAL A 232 -12.36 -33.09 -14.88
CA VAL A 232 -12.44 -33.19 -16.35
C VAL A 232 -11.34 -34.11 -16.90
N MET A 233 -10.11 -34.00 -16.38
CA MET A 233 -8.98 -34.85 -16.77
C MET A 233 -9.23 -36.32 -16.43
N ILE A 234 -9.69 -36.62 -15.21
CA ILE A 234 -10.01 -37.99 -14.79
C ILE A 234 -11.11 -38.60 -15.67
N LYS A 235 -12.15 -37.82 -15.97
CA LYS A 235 -13.26 -38.29 -16.82
C LYS A 235 -12.80 -38.62 -18.24
N MET A 236 -11.88 -37.82 -18.80
CA MET A 236 -11.28 -38.11 -20.11
C MET A 236 -10.43 -39.39 -20.12
N VAL A 237 -9.65 -39.65 -19.06
CA VAL A 237 -8.84 -40.87 -18.96
C VAL A 237 -9.73 -42.11 -18.91
N ILE A 238 -10.77 -42.09 -18.09
CA ILE A 238 -11.73 -43.22 -17.97
C ILE A 238 -12.44 -43.48 -19.31
N LEU A 239 -12.88 -42.43 -20.01
CA LEU A 239 -13.47 -42.54 -21.35
C LEU A 239 -12.50 -43.14 -22.37
N MET A 240 -11.20 -42.83 -22.26
CA MET A 240 -10.18 -43.37 -23.15
C MET A 240 -9.90 -44.85 -22.88
N GLU A 241 -9.88 -45.27 -21.61
CA GLU A 241 -9.74 -46.67 -21.21
C GLU A 241 -10.95 -47.53 -21.64
N LEU A 242 -12.17 -47.02 -21.45
CA LEU A 242 -13.40 -47.68 -21.90
C LEU A 242 -13.42 -47.86 -23.42
N TYR A 243 -13.02 -46.82 -24.16
CA TYR A 243 -12.92 -46.91 -25.63
C TYR A 243 -11.87 -47.93 -26.08
N LEU A 244 -10.74 -48.04 -25.35
CA LEU A 244 -9.73 -49.06 -25.63
C LEU A 244 -10.29 -50.47 -25.38
N LEU A 245 -11.05 -50.66 -24.30
CA LEU A 245 -11.69 -51.93 -23.97
C LEU A 245 -12.74 -52.33 -25.01
N GLU A 246 -13.57 -51.41 -25.49
CA GLU A 246 -14.51 -51.66 -26.59
C GLU A 246 -13.79 -52.06 -27.88
N GLN A 247 -12.69 -51.37 -28.24
CA GLN A 247 -11.89 -51.72 -29.41
C GLN A 247 -11.30 -53.14 -29.30
N ILE A 248 -10.86 -53.54 -28.10
CA ILE A 248 -10.31 -54.88 -27.83
C ILE A 248 -11.41 -55.94 -27.92
N MET A 249 -12.61 -55.68 -27.38
CA MET A 249 -13.74 -56.62 -27.45
C MET A 249 -14.29 -56.82 -28.87
N ILE A 250 -14.15 -55.84 -29.76
CA ILE A 250 -14.56 -55.97 -31.17
C ILE A 250 -13.54 -56.79 -32.00
N LEU A 251 -12.34 -57.02 -31.46
CA LEU A 251 -11.24 -57.74 -32.11
C LEU A 251 -11.07 -59.20 -31.65
N VAL A 252 -11.94 -59.69 -30.76
CA VAL A 252 -12.04 -61.10 -30.30
C VAL A 252 -13.33 -61.71 -30.83
#